data_AF-A0A9P0NW45-F1
#
_entry.id   AF-A0A9P0NW45-F1
#
_cell.length_a   1.000
_cell.length_b   1.000
_cell.length_c   1.000
_cell.angle_alpha   90.00
_cell.angle_beta   90.00
_cell.angle_gamma   90.00
#
_symmetry.space_group_name_H-M   'P 1'
#
loop_
_entity.id
_entity.type
_entity.pdbx_description
1 polymer ?
#
loop_
_entity_poly.entity_id
_entity_poly.type
_entity_poly.pdbx_seq_one_letter_code
_entity_poly.pdbx_strand_id
1 'polypeptide(L)'
;MPVDSMHATIERKSKNLFIQAPSEWPTILRNARTKPKPYNVKVTNYSSIIDWKRITSQKRLKDAQGNDITISDVAEMIFDKDNTYVKIKTTYENQAHVDLLFPTKTVKNLPKSYHSELPINKKKYDNLIELCKAFTIDVQYHSEYYSLKGHNSVADTLPETDIEECNDETED
;
A
#
# COMPACT_ATOMS: atom_id res chain seq x y z
N MET A 1 1.65 -3.52 20.34
CA MET A 1 1.68 -3.28 18.88
C MET A 1 2.32 -4.47 18.16
N PRO A 2 1.55 -5.32 17.46
CA PRO A 2 2.10 -6.51 16.78
C PRO A 2 2.89 -6.18 15.52
N VAL A 3 2.63 -5.03 14.88
CA VAL A 3 3.28 -4.59 13.64
C VAL A 3 4.77 -4.29 13.87
N ASP A 4 5.11 -3.63 14.99
CA ASP A 4 6.50 -3.33 15.35
C ASP A 4 7.33 -4.59 15.61
N SER A 5 6.69 -5.66 16.09
CA SER A 5 7.38 -6.93 16.33
C SER A 5 7.88 -7.58 15.05
N MET A 6 7.18 -7.38 13.92
CA MET A 6 7.62 -7.87 12.62
C MET A 6 8.80 -7.05 12.09
N HIS A 7 8.68 -5.72 12.09
CA HIS A 7 9.76 -4.83 11.65
C HIS A 7 11.04 -5.07 12.45
N ALA A 8 10.96 -5.09 13.78
CA ALA A 8 12.10 -5.35 14.64
C ALA A 8 12.78 -6.72 14.39
N THR A 9 12.00 -7.72 13.99
CA THR A 9 12.53 -9.06 13.68
C THR A 9 13.26 -9.08 12.33
N ILE A 10 12.68 -8.43 11.32
CA ILE A 10 13.28 -8.29 9.99
C ILE A 10 14.58 -7.48 10.08
N GLU A 11 14.56 -6.33 10.75
CA GLU A 11 15.74 -5.48 10.94
C GLU A 11 16.86 -6.20 11.67
N ARG A 12 16.53 -6.94 12.73
CA ARG A 12 17.52 -7.75 13.46
C ARG A 12 18.16 -8.80 12.55
N LYS A 13 17.39 -9.40 11.63
CA LYS A 13 17.90 -10.42 10.71
C LYS A 13 18.72 -9.81 9.57
N SER A 14 18.31 -8.67 9.03
CA SER A 14 18.99 -8.01 7.90
C SER A 14 20.28 -7.30 8.32
N LYS A 15 20.39 -6.82 9.57
CA LYS A 15 21.56 -6.05 10.06
C LYS A 15 22.92 -6.72 9.83
N ASN A 16 22.99 -8.05 9.87
CA ASN A 16 24.24 -8.80 9.72
C ASN A 16 24.35 -9.53 8.37
N LEU A 17 23.48 -9.19 7.41
CA LEU A 17 23.50 -9.77 6.07
C LEU A 17 24.04 -8.74 5.08
N PHE A 18 24.92 -9.18 4.20
CA PHE A 18 25.33 -8.39 3.06
C PHE A 18 24.29 -8.57 1.96
N ILE A 19 23.47 -7.54 1.75
CA ILE A 19 22.38 -7.53 0.77
C ILE A 19 22.82 -6.66 -0.41
N GLN A 20 22.85 -7.26 -1.59
CA GLN A 20 23.30 -6.64 -2.82
C GLN A 20 22.18 -6.46 -3.85
N ALA A 21 21.06 -7.16 -3.73
CA ALA A 21 19.97 -7.08 -4.71
C ALA A 21 18.56 -7.12 -4.09
N PRO A 22 17.57 -6.44 -4.71
CA PRO A 22 16.18 -6.52 -4.29
C PRO A 22 15.63 -7.96 -4.27
N SER A 23 16.06 -8.81 -5.19
CA SER A 23 15.69 -10.23 -5.27
C SER A 23 16.08 -11.08 -4.06
N GLU A 24 16.99 -10.63 -3.21
CA GLU A 24 17.40 -11.35 -1.98
C GLU A 24 16.39 -11.15 -0.83
N TRP A 25 15.69 -10.02 -0.81
CA TRP A 25 14.77 -9.65 0.27
C TRP A 25 13.67 -10.68 0.55
N PRO A 26 13.00 -11.29 -0.44
CA PRO A 26 11.97 -12.29 -0.18
C PRO A 26 12.46 -13.46 0.68
N THR A 27 13.70 -13.89 0.47
CA THR A 27 14.33 -14.96 1.25
C THR A 27 14.65 -14.50 2.68
N ILE A 28 15.18 -13.28 2.82
CA ILE A 28 15.49 -12.68 4.13
C ILE A 28 14.21 -12.51 4.94
N LEU A 29 13.16 -11.95 4.32
CA LEU A 29 11.86 -11.74 4.93
C LEU A 29 11.23 -13.07 5.36
N ARG A 30 11.27 -14.11 4.52
CA ARG A 30 10.73 -15.44 4.89
C ARG A 30 11.44 -16.01 6.13
N ASN A 31 12.76 -15.84 6.18
CA ASN A 31 13.63 -16.38 7.23
C ASN A 31 13.82 -15.46 8.44
N ALA A 32 13.23 -14.27 8.44
CA ALA A 32 13.35 -13.31 9.54
C ALA A 32 12.80 -13.88 10.85
N ARG A 33 11.67 -14.60 10.78
CA ARG A 33 11.04 -15.22 11.95
C ARG A 33 11.09 -16.74 11.87
N THR A 34 11.87 -17.38 12.72
CA THR A 34 11.96 -18.86 12.76
C THR A 34 10.90 -19.49 13.67
N LYS A 35 10.49 -18.82 14.75
CA LYS A 35 9.47 -19.28 15.71
C LYS A 35 8.33 -18.26 15.86
N PRO A 36 7.06 -18.67 15.95
CA PRO A 36 6.54 -20.04 15.82
C PRO A 36 6.54 -20.56 14.38
N LYS A 37 6.55 -19.68 13.37
CA LYS A 37 6.64 -20.06 11.95
C LYS A 37 7.23 -18.94 11.08
N PRO A 38 7.93 -19.28 9.99
CA PRO A 38 8.33 -18.37 8.91
C PRO A 38 7.19 -17.48 8.41
N TYR A 39 7.55 -16.31 7.88
CA TYR A 39 6.57 -15.43 7.23
C TYR A 39 6.20 -15.96 5.85
N ASN A 40 4.92 -15.83 5.48
CA ASN A 40 4.47 -16.11 4.13
C ASN A 40 4.69 -14.86 3.26
N VAL A 41 5.82 -14.81 2.57
CA VAL A 41 6.19 -13.69 1.69
C VAL A 41 5.79 -14.02 0.26
N LYS A 42 4.94 -13.16 -0.31
CA LYS A 42 4.51 -13.23 -1.71
C LYS A 42 5.11 -12.06 -2.47
N VAL A 43 5.93 -12.37 -3.48
CA VAL A 43 6.43 -11.36 -4.41
C VAL A 43 5.36 -11.09 -5.45
N THR A 44 4.98 -9.83 -5.59
CA THR A 44 3.93 -9.38 -6.50
C THR A 44 4.50 -8.46 -7.57
N ASN A 45 3.88 -8.45 -8.75
CA ASN A 45 4.27 -7.58 -9.86
C ASN A 45 3.39 -6.31 -9.89
N TYR A 46 3.86 -5.24 -10.54
CA TYR A 46 3.10 -4.00 -10.76
C TYR A 46 1.70 -4.25 -11.34
N SER A 47 1.53 -5.30 -12.16
CA SER A 47 0.27 -5.67 -12.78
C SER A 47 -0.82 -6.11 -11.80
N SER A 48 -0.46 -6.45 -10.57
CA SER A 48 -1.36 -6.91 -9.51
C SER A 48 -1.84 -5.80 -8.58
N ILE A 49 -1.25 -4.60 -8.69
CA ILE A 49 -1.62 -3.45 -7.86
C ILE A 49 -2.84 -2.77 -8.46
N ILE A 50 -3.92 -2.69 -7.66
CA ILE A 50 -5.22 -2.16 -8.05
C ILE A 50 -5.35 -0.71 -7.58
N ASP A 51 -5.91 0.16 -8.42
CA ASP A 51 -6.24 1.53 -8.08
C ASP A 51 -7.62 1.60 -7.41
N TRP A 52 -7.62 1.48 -6.08
CA TRP A 52 -8.84 1.59 -5.28
C TRP A 52 -9.42 3.00 -5.29
N LYS A 53 -8.65 4.06 -5.55
CA LYS A 53 -9.15 5.44 -5.59
C LYS A 53 -10.16 5.62 -6.73
N ARG A 54 -9.92 4.97 -7.88
CA ARG A 54 -10.88 4.95 -9.01
C ARG A 54 -12.14 4.17 -8.71
N ILE A 55 -12.07 3.14 -7.87
CA ILE A 55 -13.23 2.33 -7.48
C ILE A 55 -14.09 3.10 -6.46
N THR A 56 -13.45 3.76 -5.49
CA THR A 56 -14.10 4.51 -4.40
C THR A 56 -14.64 5.87 -4.84
N SER A 57 -14.76 6.15 -6.15
CA SER A 57 -15.35 7.40 -6.66
C SER A 57 -16.84 7.60 -6.32
N GLN A 58 -17.45 6.73 -5.52
CA GLN A 58 -18.71 7.03 -4.82
C GLN A 58 -18.46 8.12 -3.78
N LYS A 59 -18.78 9.36 -4.16
CA LYS A 59 -18.48 10.54 -3.36
C LYS A 59 -19.22 10.58 -2.01
N ARG A 60 -20.36 9.89 -1.84
CA ARG A 60 -21.19 9.94 -0.64
C ARG A 60 -21.99 8.64 -0.47
N LEU A 61 -22.04 8.13 0.76
CA LEU A 61 -22.97 7.06 1.13
C LEU A 61 -24.37 7.66 1.14
N LYS A 62 -25.38 6.90 0.71
CA LYS A 62 -26.78 7.35 0.71
C LYS A 62 -27.64 6.38 1.50
N ASP A 63 -28.49 6.90 2.38
CA ASP A 63 -29.50 6.08 3.05
C ASP A 63 -30.57 5.57 2.07
N ALA A 64 -31.43 4.68 2.57
CA ALA A 64 -32.61 4.21 1.84
C ALA A 64 -33.58 5.32 1.42
N GLN A 65 -33.46 6.53 1.98
CA GLN A 65 -34.31 7.70 1.71
C GLN A 65 -33.62 8.69 0.73
N GLY A 66 -32.37 8.44 0.34
CA GLY A 66 -31.57 9.26 -0.56
C GLY A 66 -30.72 10.35 0.10
N ASN A 67 -30.71 10.48 1.42
CA ASN A 67 -29.90 11.44 2.17
C ASN A 67 -28.43 11.04 2.17
N ASP A 68 -27.54 12.02 2.05
CA ASP A 68 -26.10 11.79 2.07
C ASP A 68 -25.62 11.56 3.52
N ILE A 69 -24.87 10.48 3.74
CA ILE A 69 -24.23 10.15 5.01
C ILE A 69 -22.71 10.28 4.87
N THR A 70 -22.11 11.03 5.77
CA THR A 70 -20.66 11.19 5.94
C THR A 70 -20.11 10.05 6.81
N ILE A 71 -19.00 9.42 6.39
CA ILE A 71 -18.39 8.29 7.12
C ILE A 71 -17.98 8.69 8.54
N SER A 72 -17.57 9.94 8.73
CA SER A 72 -17.16 10.50 10.03
C SER A 72 -18.28 10.47 11.08
N ASP A 73 -19.54 10.48 10.65
CA ASP A 73 -20.70 10.50 11.54
C ASP A 73 -21.19 9.09 11.88
N VAL A 74 -20.55 8.05 11.35
CA VAL A 74 -20.96 6.67 11.57
C VAL A 74 -20.38 6.16 12.89
N ALA A 75 -21.25 5.83 13.83
CA ALA A 75 -20.89 5.26 15.12
C ALA A 75 -20.75 3.72 15.04
N GLU A 76 -21.70 3.05 14.38
CA GLU A 76 -21.69 1.58 14.25
C GLU A 76 -22.13 1.15 12.83
N MET A 77 -21.46 0.13 12.29
CA MET A 77 -21.85 -0.55 11.05
C MET A 77 -22.01 -2.06 11.30
N ILE A 78 -23.15 -2.62 10.92
CA ILE A 78 -23.43 -4.05 11.05
C ILE A 78 -23.54 -4.65 9.65
N PHE A 79 -22.67 -5.60 9.36
CA PHE A 79 -22.62 -6.35 8.12
C PHE A 79 -23.26 -7.72 8.34
N ASP A 80 -24.30 -8.01 7.57
CA ASP A 80 -24.95 -9.32 7.54
C ASP A 80 -24.55 -10.03 6.24
N LYS A 81 -24.23 -11.32 6.34
CA LYS A 81 -23.71 -12.09 5.20
C LYS A 81 -24.81 -12.38 4.17
N ASP A 82 -26.06 -12.46 4.64
CA ASP A 82 -27.21 -12.84 3.83
C ASP A 82 -27.96 -11.64 3.24
N ASN A 83 -27.63 -10.41 3.68
CA ASN A 83 -28.27 -9.19 3.21
C ASN A 83 -27.30 -8.29 2.45
N THR A 84 -27.78 -7.69 1.35
CA THR A 84 -27.06 -6.68 0.56
C THR A 84 -27.05 -5.29 1.23
N TYR A 85 -27.68 -5.18 2.40
CA TYR A 85 -27.83 -3.94 3.16
C TYR A 85 -26.88 -3.93 4.36
N VAL A 86 -26.31 -2.76 4.64
CA VAL A 86 -25.52 -2.55 5.86
C VAL A 86 -26.32 -1.65 6.78
N LYS A 87 -26.54 -2.12 8.01
CA LYS A 87 -27.23 -1.34 9.02
C LYS A 87 -26.25 -0.37 9.65
N ILE A 88 -26.57 0.91 9.59
CA ILE A 88 -25.76 1.99 10.16
C ILE A 88 -26.48 2.65 11.31
N LYS A 89 -25.70 3.01 12.33
CA LYS A 89 -26.13 3.88 13.42
C LYS A 89 -25.24 5.12 13.42
N THR A 90 -25.86 6.29 13.32
CA THR A 90 -25.16 7.60 13.23
C THR A 90 -24.95 8.23 14.61
N THR A 91 -25.73 7.84 15.62
CA THR A 91 -25.64 8.45 16.97
C THR A 91 -25.78 7.38 18.04
N TYR A 92 -24.93 7.42 19.06
CA TYR A 92 -24.96 6.44 20.16
C TYR A 92 -26.25 6.47 20.98
N GLU A 93 -26.94 7.62 21.01
CA GLU A 93 -28.18 7.84 21.75
C GLU A 93 -29.42 7.22 21.08
N ASN A 94 -29.41 7.12 19.75
CA ASN A 94 -30.57 6.67 18.99
C ASN A 94 -30.44 5.18 18.64
N GLN A 95 -31.40 4.36 19.05
CA GLN A 95 -31.40 2.91 18.78
C GLN A 95 -31.84 2.55 17.35
N ALA A 96 -32.25 3.54 16.55
CA ALA A 96 -32.73 3.32 15.20
C ALA A 96 -31.56 3.06 14.23
N HIS A 97 -31.59 1.91 13.58
CA HIS A 97 -30.68 1.59 12.48
C HIS A 97 -31.25 2.11 11.16
N VAL A 98 -30.39 2.74 10.36
CA VAL A 98 -30.69 3.13 8.98
C VAL A 98 -30.04 2.11 8.06
N ASP A 99 -30.80 1.60 7.09
CA ASP A 99 -30.27 0.71 6.07
C ASP A 99 -29.53 1.52 5.00
N LEU A 100 -28.22 1.31 4.89
CA LEU A 100 -27.46 1.72 3.71
C LEU A 100 -27.60 0.67 2.61
N LEU A 101 -28.04 1.12 1.44
CA LEU A 101 -27.91 0.37 0.20
C LEU A 101 -26.47 0.48 -0.28
N PHE A 102 -25.71 -0.61 -0.14
CA PHE A 102 -24.51 -0.81 -0.94
C PHE A 102 -24.94 -1.47 -2.25
N PRO A 103 -25.04 -0.73 -3.36
CA PRO A 103 -25.22 -1.39 -4.64
C PRO A 103 -23.98 -2.26 -4.86
N THR A 104 -24.14 -3.58 -4.79
CA THR A 104 -23.11 -4.55 -5.18
C THR A 104 -22.91 -4.45 -6.70
N LYS A 105 -22.26 -3.38 -7.14
CA LYS A 105 -21.71 -3.31 -8.48
C LYS A 105 -20.49 -4.20 -8.45
N THR A 106 -20.65 -5.41 -8.97
CA THR A 106 -19.50 -6.27 -9.26
C THR A 106 -18.65 -5.52 -10.28
N VAL A 107 -17.53 -4.95 -9.82
CA VAL A 107 -16.56 -4.31 -10.70
C VAL A 107 -15.89 -5.42 -11.49
N LYS A 108 -16.39 -5.69 -12.70
CA LYS A 108 -15.88 -6.77 -13.56
C LYS A 108 -14.40 -6.56 -13.95
N ASN A 109 -13.99 -5.30 -14.07
CA ASN A 109 -12.62 -4.91 -14.44
C ASN A 109 -12.04 -3.97 -13.38
N LEU A 110 -11.17 -4.50 -12.53
CA LEU A 110 -10.45 -3.71 -11.54
C LEU A 110 -9.38 -2.86 -12.26
N PRO A 111 -9.39 -1.52 -12.10
CA PRO A 111 -8.38 -0.67 -12.70
C PRO A 111 -7.01 -0.96 -12.09
N LYS A 112 -5.99 -1.11 -12.94
CA LYS A 112 -4.60 -1.25 -12.50
C LYS A 112 -4.04 0.11 -12.10
N SER A 113 -3.29 0.14 -11.00
CA SER A 113 -2.58 1.35 -10.55
C SER A 113 -1.36 1.65 -11.41
N TYR A 114 -0.75 0.64 -12.01
CA TYR A 114 0.44 0.76 -12.85
C TYR A 114 0.26 -0.01 -14.16
N HIS A 115 0.67 0.60 -15.27
CA HIS A 115 0.62 0.01 -16.61
C HIS A 115 1.97 -0.60 -17.04
N SER A 116 3.06 -0.15 -16.43
CA SER A 116 4.42 -0.65 -16.63
C SER A 116 5.19 -0.54 -15.32
N GLU A 117 6.39 -1.15 -15.29
CA GLU A 117 7.35 -0.94 -14.22
C GLU A 117 7.70 0.54 -14.08
N LEU A 118 7.86 0.98 -12.83
CA LEU A 118 8.24 2.36 -12.54
C LEU A 118 9.73 2.56 -12.84
N PRO A 119 10.08 3.57 -13.64
CA PRO A 119 11.48 3.91 -13.85
C PRO A 119 12.07 4.53 -12.57
N ILE A 120 13.38 4.39 -12.42
CA ILE A 120 14.15 5.05 -11.36
C ILE A 120 14.82 6.31 -11.91
N ASN A 121 15.32 7.17 -11.02
CA ASN A 121 16.10 8.34 -11.44
C ASN A 121 17.30 7.90 -12.28
N LYS A 122 17.55 8.61 -13.40
CA LYS A 122 18.66 8.30 -14.30
C LYS A 122 20.02 8.29 -13.60
N LYS A 123 20.31 9.26 -12.73
CA LYS A 123 21.60 9.33 -12.00
C LYS A 123 21.80 8.09 -11.12
N LYS A 124 20.74 7.63 -10.45
CA LYS A 124 20.78 6.42 -9.64
C LYS A 124 21.00 5.17 -10.48
N TYR A 125 20.32 5.08 -11.63
CA TYR A 125 20.54 4.00 -12.58
C TYR A 125 22.01 3.95 -13.04
N ASP A 126 22.55 5.08 -13.51
CA ASP A 126 23.94 5.14 -13.99
C ASP A 126 24.93 4.71 -12.89
N ASN A 127 24.73 5.16 -11.64
CA ASN A 127 25.54 4.74 -10.48
C ASN A 127 25.46 3.22 -10.22
N LEU A 128 24.27 2.62 -10.29
CA LEU A 128 24.10 1.17 -10.09
C LEU A 128 24.82 0.36 -11.18
N ILE A 129 24.80 0.86 -12.42
CA ILE A 129 25.51 0.26 -13.54
C ILE A 129 27.03 0.36 -13.38
N GLU A 130 27.53 1.49 -12.87
CA GLU A 130 28.93 1.65 -12.51
C GLU A 130 29.37 0.66 -11.42
N LEU A 131 28.55 0.44 -10.38
CA LEU A 131 28.82 -0.55 -9.34
C LEU A 131 28.87 -1.99 -9.90
N CYS A 132 28.03 -2.31 -10.88
CA CYS A 132 28.08 -3.59 -11.59
C CYS A 132 29.39 -3.72 -12.38
N LYS A 133 29.78 -2.68 -13.13
CA LYS A 133 31.04 -2.66 -13.91
C LYS A 133 32.29 -2.73 -13.04
N ALA A 134 32.23 -2.15 -11.85
CA ALA A 134 33.30 -2.20 -10.86
C ALA A 134 33.40 -3.54 -10.12
N PHE A 135 32.50 -4.50 -10.39
CA PHE A 135 32.37 -5.77 -9.68
C PHE A 135 32.15 -5.62 -8.17
N THR A 136 31.66 -4.45 -7.72
CA THR A 136 31.24 -4.23 -6.33
C THR A 136 29.96 -4.99 -6.02
N ILE A 137 29.09 -5.12 -7.03
CA ILE A 137 27.91 -5.99 -7.00
C ILE A 137 28.27 -7.30 -7.69
N ASP A 138 27.90 -8.43 -7.09
CA ASP A 138 28.13 -9.76 -7.64
C ASP A 138 27.45 -9.94 -9.01
N VAL A 139 28.15 -10.61 -9.92
CA VAL A 139 27.75 -10.82 -11.32
C VAL A 139 26.36 -11.47 -11.44
N GLN A 140 26.00 -12.32 -10.49
CA GLN A 140 24.69 -12.99 -10.46
C GLN A 140 23.50 -12.01 -10.37
N TYR A 141 23.73 -10.79 -9.88
CA TYR A 141 22.70 -9.77 -9.72
C TYR A 141 22.70 -8.72 -10.84
N HIS A 142 23.70 -8.72 -11.72
CA HIS A 142 23.85 -7.71 -12.76
C HIS A 142 22.63 -7.65 -13.70
N SER A 143 22.04 -8.80 -14.04
CA SER A 143 20.87 -8.85 -14.93
C SER A 143 19.66 -8.11 -14.36
N GLU A 144 19.49 -8.10 -13.03
CA GLU A 144 18.41 -7.38 -12.37
C GLU A 144 18.60 -5.87 -12.56
N TYR A 145 19.81 -5.36 -12.33
CA TYR A 145 20.12 -3.94 -12.51
C TYR A 145 20.06 -3.48 -13.97
N TYR A 146 20.54 -4.29 -14.92
CA TYR A 146 20.46 -3.98 -16.34
C TYR A 146 19.02 -3.96 -16.89
N SER A 147 18.09 -4.64 -16.23
CA SER A 147 16.68 -4.65 -16.63
C SER A 147 15.91 -3.38 -16.21
N LEU A 148 16.48 -2.58 -15.29
CA LEU A 148 15.86 -1.36 -14.79
C LEU A 148 15.81 -0.25 -15.86
N LYS A 149 14.84 0.66 -15.72
CA LYS A 149 14.67 1.81 -16.62
C LYS A 149 15.02 3.10 -15.88
N GLY A 150 15.99 3.86 -16.40
CA GLY A 150 16.33 5.19 -15.89
C GLY A 150 15.54 6.29 -16.60
N HIS A 151 14.98 7.25 -15.86
CA HIS A 151 14.28 8.41 -16.41
C HIS A 151 14.64 9.70 -15.66
N ASN A 152 14.77 10.82 -16.39
CA ASN A 152 15.23 12.10 -15.83
C ASN A 152 14.16 12.82 -14.98
N SER A 153 12.88 12.60 -15.28
CA SER A 153 11.77 13.28 -14.60
C SER A 153 11.36 12.64 -13.27
N VAL A 154 12.01 11.54 -12.88
CA VAL A 154 11.66 10.82 -11.64
C VAL A 154 12.56 11.33 -10.51
N ALA A 155 11.94 11.92 -9.49
CA ALA A 155 12.64 12.26 -8.26
C ALA A 155 13.08 10.96 -7.54
N ASP A 156 14.25 10.98 -6.90
CA ASP A 156 14.76 9.84 -6.12
C ASP A 156 14.20 9.78 -4.69
N THR A 157 13.25 10.66 -4.39
CA THR A 157 12.59 10.73 -3.09
C THR A 157 11.15 10.23 -3.21
N LEU A 158 10.70 9.51 -2.19
CA LEU A 158 9.27 9.26 -2.01
C LEU A 158 8.61 10.59 -1.59
N PRO A 159 7.36 10.86 -2.01
CA PRO A 159 6.61 11.97 -1.45
C PRO A 159 6.48 11.78 0.06
N GLU A 160 6.74 12.84 0.83
CA GLU A 160 6.53 12.83 2.28
C GLU A 160 5.05 12.54 2.56
N THR A 161 4.79 11.60 3.47
CA THR A 161 3.43 11.19 3.85
C THR A 161 2.80 12.07 4.92
N ASP A 162 3.59 12.94 5.53
CA ASP A 162 3.26 13.60 6.80
C ASP A 162 3.05 15.10 6.61
N ILE A 163 2.30 15.50 5.58
CA ILE A 163 1.69 16.84 5.56
C ILE A 163 0.42 16.75 6.43
N GLU A 164 0.61 16.66 7.74
CA GLU A 164 -0.44 17.06 8.69
C GLU A 164 -0.60 18.59 8.52
N GLU A 165 -1.81 19.03 8.24
CA GLU A 165 -2.19 20.43 8.03
C GLU A 165 -1.89 21.27 9.28
N CYS A 166 -0.71 21.91 9.36
CA CYS A 166 -0.51 23.09 10.19
C CYS A 166 -1.21 24.29 9.51
N ASN A 167 -2.55 24.29 9.51
CA ASN A 167 -3.30 25.53 9.41
C ASN A 167 -3.34 26.13 10.82
N ASP A 168 -2.27 26.79 11.23
CA ASP A 168 -2.37 27.78 12.31
C ASP A 168 -3.18 28.95 11.73
N GLU A 169 -4.45 29.01 12.15
CA GLU A 169 -5.28 30.19 12.03
C GLU A 169 -4.56 31.34 12.76
N THR A 170 -3.85 32.18 12.03
CA THR A 170 -3.54 33.53 12.52
C THR A 170 -4.82 34.34 12.40
N GLU A 171 -5.64 34.30 13.46
CA GLU A 171 -6.57 35.38 13.77
C GLU A 171 -5.76 36.64 14.12
N ASP A 172 -5.97 37.71 13.37
CA ASP A 172 -5.84 39.10 13.80
C ASP A 172 -6.94 39.93 13.11
#